data_AF-A0A917J2F1-F1
#
_entry.id   AF-A0A917J2F1-F1
#
_cell.length_a   1.000
_cell.length_b   1.000
_cell.length_c   1.000
_cell.angle_alpha   90.00
_cell.angle_beta   90.00
_cell.angle_gamma   90.00
#
_symmetry.space_group_name_H-M   'P 1'
#
loop_
_entity.id
_entity.type
_entity.pdbx_description
1 polymer ?
#
loop_
_entity_poly.entity_id
_entity_poly.type
_entity_poly.pdbx_seq_one_letter_code
_entity_poly.pdbx_strand_id
1 'polypeptide(L)'
;MKTDKNTVIGFVLLGILFFGFFWYTNKQQKLIAEQQQREKDSTALVEKSKIPAIDTALARAQAAAQDSAARANKAGTFLGAANGTEQLTVVENQVMKITFSNKGGSVKQVQLKNYASYDKKPVVLNGGANDELTYPINTAPGQIADVTDLYFTPSQVVKNADGSQTISFTLAANGQSVTHAYLVKANDYMIDWNVGFVGADKLLTNNTMGIRWYVSPERHEGSLEYERQQSNVCFSEDNSFDYMSAKNERTFEKPVQWVGAVQQFFNTTLVAKNGFASGGSVKWNRKTDSSAVLGNVVATFQYKGTPAANFNAPFQLFFGPNEYKVLKNEAPEMDKIVNLGRDVYSFVRPINKFIIMPVFNFFASLVSNYGWVILFLTLFIRLVTSPLTYTSYLSGAKMKVLRPELDELKKKLNGDQQAFAMEQMKLFREAGVNPVGGCIPALLQIPIFFALYSFFNSNIALRGQGFLWSDDLSAYDTIVHFPFNIWGLGDHLSLFTITAVLTSFLISIYNMSMTPTQDNPAMKYMPYIFPFILFFVFNKLPSALTWYYTVSNLITLAMQFVIQHYIIDHAKILAKMDANRKKPKTQSKWQEKYSAVMEQQKKIQDMKNKNQKK
;
A
#
# COMPACT_ATOMS: atom_id res chain seq x y z
N MET A 1 2.16 -43.99 -8.70
CA MET A 1 1.18 -43.97 -7.59
C MET A 1 -0.16 -43.58 -8.22
N LYS A 2 -1.10 -44.52 -8.37
CA LYS A 2 -2.42 -44.25 -8.96
C LYS A 2 -3.21 -43.40 -7.96
N THR A 3 -3.49 -42.15 -8.27
CA THR A 3 -4.38 -41.30 -7.48
C THR A 3 -5.75 -41.96 -7.42
N ASP A 4 -6.21 -42.27 -6.21
CA ASP A 4 -7.49 -42.93 -5.98
C ASP A 4 -8.63 -42.01 -6.48
N LYS A 5 -9.37 -42.47 -7.49
CA LYS A 5 -10.47 -41.71 -8.11
C LYS A 5 -11.49 -41.27 -7.08
N ASN A 6 -11.68 -42.04 -6.02
CA ASN A 6 -12.60 -41.74 -4.94
C ASN A 6 -12.17 -40.54 -4.09
N THR A 7 -10.85 -40.29 -3.97
CA THR A 7 -10.34 -39.09 -3.27
C THR A 7 -10.57 -37.84 -4.11
N VAL A 8 -10.34 -37.91 -5.42
CA VAL A 8 -10.59 -36.78 -6.35
C VAL A 8 -12.08 -36.45 -6.41
N ILE A 9 -12.95 -37.46 -6.50
CA ILE A 9 -14.41 -37.30 -6.47
C ILE A 9 -14.86 -36.72 -5.12
N GLY A 10 -14.27 -37.17 -4.00
CA GLY A 10 -14.52 -36.62 -2.67
C GLY A 10 -14.23 -35.11 -2.58
N PHE A 11 -13.09 -34.65 -3.11
CA PHE A 11 -12.74 -33.22 -3.13
C PHE A 11 -13.64 -32.39 -4.05
N VAL A 12 -14.05 -32.94 -5.20
CA VAL A 12 -14.99 -32.27 -6.10
C VAL A 12 -16.37 -32.11 -5.45
N LEU A 13 -16.86 -33.15 -4.76
CA LEU A 13 -18.14 -33.10 -4.05
C LEU A 13 -18.09 -32.13 -2.85
N LEU A 14 -17.00 -32.10 -2.10
CA LEU A 14 -16.80 -31.14 -1.01
C LEU A 14 -16.71 -29.71 -1.52
N GLY A 15 -16.06 -29.50 -2.68
CA GLY A 15 -16.06 -28.23 -3.40
C GLY A 15 -17.47 -27.81 -3.79
N ILE A 16 -18.24 -28.68 -4.45
CA ILE A 16 -19.62 -28.39 -4.87
C ILE A 16 -20.52 -28.08 -3.67
N LEU A 17 -20.39 -28.80 -2.56
CA LEU A 17 -21.20 -28.60 -1.36
C LEU A 17 -20.84 -27.30 -0.64
N PHE A 18 -19.54 -26.96 -0.58
CA PHE A 18 -19.08 -25.68 -0.04
C PHE A 18 -19.53 -24.50 -0.92
N PHE A 19 -19.42 -24.62 -2.25
CA PHE A 19 -19.94 -23.63 -3.19
C PHE A 19 -21.47 -23.49 -3.10
N GLY A 20 -22.21 -24.59 -2.94
CA GLY A 20 -23.67 -24.59 -2.80
C GLY A 20 -24.15 -23.95 -1.49
N PHE A 21 -23.55 -24.33 -0.36
CA PHE A 21 -23.84 -23.73 0.95
C PHE A 21 -23.53 -22.24 0.93
N PHE A 22 -22.36 -21.85 0.43
CA PHE A 22 -21.93 -20.46 0.40
C PHE A 22 -22.72 -19.60 -0.59
N TRP A 23 -23.10 -20.13 -1.75
CA TRP A 23 -24.01 -19.46 -2.70
C TRP A 23 -25.38 -19.18 -2.06
N TYR A 24 -25.91 -20.14 -1.31
CA TYR A 24 -27.17 -19.98 -0.58
C TYR A 24 -27.07 -18.89 0.50
N THR A 25 -25.99 -18.87 1.29
CA THR A 25 -25.77 -17.83 2.32
C THR A 25 -25.58 -16.45 1.71
N ASN A 26 -24.84 -16.33 0.59
CA ASN A 26 -24.58 -15.06 -0.06
C ASN A 26 -25.85 -14.47 -0.74
N LYS A 27 -26.70 -15.34 -1.32
CA LYS A 27 -28.01 -14.93 -1.85
C LYS A 27 -28.91 -14.37 -0.74
N GLN A 28 -28.90 -14.98 0.44
CA GLN A 28 -29.63 -14.48 1.62
C GLN A 28 -29.12 -13.11 2.07
N GLN A 29 -27.80 -12.89 2.16
CA GLN A 29 -27.24 -11.58 2.52
C GLN A 29 -27.57 -10.47 1.52
N LYS A 30 -27.53 -10.76 0.21
CA LYS A 30 -27.85 -9.77 -0.83
C LYS A 30 -29.32 -9.33 -0.80
N LEU A 31 -30.24 -10.27 -0.55
CA LEU A 31 -31.66 -9.97 -0.39
C LEU A 31 -31.94 -9.07 0.83
N ILE A 32 -31.23 -9.30 1.93
CA ILE A 32 -31.33 -8.46 3.14
C ILE A 32 -30.81 -7.04 2.87
N ALA A 33 -29.68 -6.90 2.15
CA ALA A 33 -29.13 -5.59 1.79
C ALA A 33 -30.04 -4.79 0.84
N GLU A 34 -30.66 -5.45 -0.15
CA GLU A 34 -31.63 -4.83 -1.07
C GLU A 34 -32.93 -4.42 -0.37
N GLN A 35 -33.35 -5.12 0.69
CA GLN A 35 -34.49 -4.70 1.53
C GLN A 35 -34.13 -3.44 2.34
N GLN A 36 -32.97 -3.42 3.01
CA GLN A 36 -32.52 -2.26 3.78
C GLN A 36 -32.35 -1.00 2.91
N GLN A 37 -31.93 -1.16 1.65
CA GLN A 37 -31.78 -0.05 0.72
C GLN A 37 -33.14 0.48 0.24
N ARG A 38 -34.11 -0.40 -0.05
CA ARG A 38 -35.50 0.00 -0.37
C ARG A 38 -36.18 0.73 0.79
N GLU A 39 -35.93 0.32 2.03
CA GLU A 39 -36.43 1.03 3.21
C GLU A 39 -35.85 2.44 3.33
N LYS A 40 -34.53 2.59 3.12
CA LYS A 40 -33.85 3.90 3.11
C LYS A 40 -34.38 4.82 2.00
N ASP A 41 -34.52 4.29 0.79
CA ASP A 41 -35.04 5.04 -0.36
C ASP A 41 -36.50 5.48 -0.15
N SER A 42 -37.32 4.62 0.46
CA SER A 42 -38.70 4.94 0.84
C SER A 42 -38.75 6.05 1.90
N THR A 43 -37.91 5.99 2.93
CA THR A 43 -37.83 7.05 3.96
C THR A 43 -37.37 8.40 3.38
N ALA A 44 -36.41 8.39 2.44
CA ALA A 44 -35.92 9.59 1.77
C ALA A 44 -36.95 10.21 0.80
N LEU A 45 -37.78 9.39 0.15
CA LEU A 45 -38.89 9.86 -0.69
C LEU A 45 -39.99 10.51 0.15
N VAL A 46 -40.30 9.94 1.33
CA VAL A 46 -41.28 10.52 2.27
C VAL A 46 -40.77 11.85 2.84
N GLU A 47 -39.49 11.98 3.16
CA GLU A 47 -38.89 13.27 3.57
C GLU A 47 -38.93 14.32 2.45
N LYS A 48 -38.64 13.93 1.20
CA LYS A 48 -38.76 14.84 0.04
C LYS A 48 -40.20 15.29 -0.23
N SER A 49 -41.19 14.46 0.08
CA SER A 49 -42.62 14.75 -0.13
C SER A 49 -43.25 15.67 0.94
N LYS A 50 -42.54 15.96 2.05
CA LYS A 50 -43.00 16.87 3.11
C LYS A 50 -42.61 18.34 2.88
N ILE A 51 -41.96 18.65 1.76
CA ILE A 51 -41.55 20.01 1.41
C ILE A 51 -42.66 20.62 0.53
N PRO A 52 -43.38 21.67 0.98
CA PRO A 52 -44.38 22.34 0.14
C PRO A 52 -43.69 22.99 -1.07
N ALA A 53 -44.36 22.94 -2.23
CA ALA A 53 -43.89 23.51 -3.48
C ALA A 53 -43.88 25.05 -3.42
N ILE A 54 -42.82 25.62 -2.84
CA ILE A 54 -42.44 27.01 -3.00
C ILE A 54 -41.82 27.16 -4.40
N ASP A 55 -42.16 28.24 -5.10
CA ASP A 55 -41.57 28.58 -6.39
C ASP A 55 -40.03 28.50 -6.30
N THR A 56 -39.46 27.50 -6.95
CA THR A 56 -38.08 27.07 -6.71
C THR A 56 -37.09 28.13 -7.19
N ALA A 57 -37.51 28.99 -8.12
CA ALA A 57 -36.71 30.10 -8.62
C ALA A 57 -36.68 31.27 -7.62
N LEU A 58 -37.85 31.64 -7.06
CA LEU A 58 -37.94 32.72 -6.06
C LEU A 58 -37.25 32.32 -4.75
N ALA A 59 -37.41 31.07 -4.31
CA ALA A 59 -36.74 30.53 -3.13
C ALA A 59 -35.22 30.48 -3.29
N ARG A 60 -34.70 30.09 -4.47
CA ARG A 60 -33.25 30.15 -4.75
C ARG A 60 -32.73 31.58 -4.79
N ALA A 61 -33.48 32.51 -5.38
CA ALA A 61 -33.09 33.92 -5.44
C ALA A 61 -33.07 34.55 -4.04
N GLN A 62 -34.06 34.25 -3.20
CA GLN A 62 -34.11 34.69 -1.80
C GLN A 62 -33.00 34.06 -0.96
N ALA A 63 -32.73 32.76 -1.13
CA ALA A 63 -31.62 32.09 -0.45
C ALA A 63 -30.26 32.67 -0.86
N ALA A 64 -30.04 32.95 -2.15
CA ALA A 64 -28.81 33.58 -2.65
C ALA A 64 -28.65 35.04 -2.15
N ALA A 65 -29.75 35.79 -2.04
CA ALA A 65 -29.75 37.14 -1.49
C ALA A 65 -29.45 37.14 0.02
N GLN A 66 -30.05 36.22 0.79
CA GLN A 66 -29.77 36.04 2.22
C GLN A 66 -28.32 35.61 2.46
N ASP A 67 -27.80 34.67 1.66
CA ASP A 67 -26.41 34.22 1.71
C ASP A 67 -25.43 35.36 1.39
N SER A 68 -25.74 36.18 0.39
CA SER A 68 -24.93 37.36 0.04
C SER A 68 -24.96 38.43 1.14
N ALA A 69 -26.12 38.67 1.78
CA ALA A 69 -26.23 39.57 2.92
C ALA A 69 -25.48 39.05 4.16
N ALA A 70 -25.52 37.74 4.41
CA ALA A 70 -24.77 37.10 5.50
C ALA A 70 -23.26 37.21 5.29
N ARG A 71 -22.76 36.98 4.06
CA ARG A 71 -21.35 37.19 3.70
C ARG A 71 -20.94 38.65 3.85
N ALA A 72 -21.74 39.60 3.35
CA ALA A 72 -21.45 41.02 3.49
C ALA A 72 -21.35 41.45 4.95
N ASN A 73 -22.22 40.93 5.83
CA ASN A 73 -22.17 41.18 7.27
C ASN A 73 -20.92 40.58 7.93
N LYS A 74 -20.47 39.39 7.53
CA LYS A 74 -19.25 38.78 8.05
C LYS A 74 -17.98 39.46 7.53
N ALA A 75 -18.00 40.00 6.31
CA ALA A 75 -16.83 40.61 5.68
C ALA A 75 -16.40 41.93 6.33
N GLY A 76 -17.25 42.58 7.13
CA GLY A 76 -16.90 43.75 7.92
C GLY A 76 -16.22 44.85 7.11
N THR A 77 -14.99 45.20 7.50
CA THR A 77 -14.19 46.22 6.80
C THR A 77 -13.79 45.83 5.36
N PHE A 78 -13.89 44.57 4.99
CA PHE A 78 -13.60 44.02 3.66
C PHE A 78 -14.86 43.85 2.79
N LEU A 79 -15.88 44.70 2.97
CA LEU A 79 -17.16 44.56 2.27
C LEU A 79 -17.03 44.51 0.74
N GLY A 80 -16.07 45.24 0.17
CA GLY A 80 -15.75 45.21 -1.28
C GLY A 80 -15.20 43.87 -1.77
N ALA A 81 -14.63 43.06 -0.87
CA ALA A 81 -14.17 41.71 -1.15
C ALA A 81 -15.24 40.64 -0.85
N ALA A 82 -16.40 40.99 -0.29
CA ALA A 82 -17.48 40.04 -0.01
C ALA A 82 -18.31 39.70 -1.26
N ASN A 83 -18.40 40.65 -2.19
CA ASN A 83 -19.20 40.57 -3.40
C ASN A 83 -18.29 40.67 -4.62
N GLY A 84 -17.83 39.52 -5.11
CA GLY A 84 -16.98 39.42 -6.29
C GLY A 84 -17.40 38.26 -7.18
N THR A 85 -16.77 38.20 -8.35
CA THR A 85 -16.88 37.05 -9.27
C THR A 85 -15.60 36.24 -9.19
N GLU A 86 -15.75 34.92 -9.15
CA GLU A 86 -14.61 34.01 -9.17
C GLU A 86 -13.88 34.12 -10.52
N GLN A 87 -12.59 34.42 -10.45
CA GLN A 87 -11.67 34.51 -11.58
C GLN A 87 -10.58 33.47 -11.38
N LEU A 88 -10.33 32.70 -12.43
CA LEU A 88 -9.33 31.65 -12.43
C LEU A 88 -8.07 32.14 -13.15
N THR A 89 -6.92 31.99 -12.49
CA THR A 89 -5.61 32.28 -13.10
C THR A 89 -4.80 31.00 -13.19
N VAL A 90 -4.26 30.72 -14.37
CA VAL A 90 -3.50 29.48 -14.64
C VAL A 90 -2.02 29.80 -14.67
N VAL A 91 -1.23 29.03 -13.93
CA VAL A 91 0.24 29.06 -13.95
C VAL A 91 0.73 27.66 -14.29
N GLU A 92 1.70 27.57 -15.20
CA GLU A 92 2.22 26.30 -15.68
C GLU A 92 3.74 26.22 -15.54
N ASN A 93 4.24 25.11 -15.03
CA ASN A 93 5.67 24.76 -15.05
C ASN A 93 5.88 23.49 -15.92
N GLN A 94 7.05 22.86 -15.84
CA GLN A 94 7.36 21.67 -16.65
C GLN A 94 6.53 20.43 -16.27
N VAL A 95 6.12 20.31 -15.01
CA VAL A 95 5.52 19.08 -14.45
C VAL A 95 4.05 19.24 -14.05
N MET A 96 3.57 20.47 -13.85
CA MET A 96 2.25 20.79 -13.32
C MET A 96 1.60 21.97 -14.05
N LYS A 97 0.27 21.94 -14.07
CA LYS A 97 -0.60 23.05 -14.43
C LYS A 97 -1.47 23.38 -13.23
N ILE A 98 -1.32 24.57 -12.68
CA ILE A 98 -1.93 25.00 -11.43
C ILE A 98 -2.98 26.04 -11.77
N THR A 99 -4.21 25.82 -11.31
CA THR A 99 -5.29 26.81 -11.42
C THR A 99 -5.50 27.44 -10.05
N PHE A 100 -5.30 28.74 -9.95
CA PHE A 100 -5.60 29.53 -8.78
C PHE A 100 -6.97 30.20 -8.92
N SER A 101 -7.66 30.36 -7.80
CA SER A 101 -8.88 31.14 -7.70
C SER A 101 -8.63 32.42 -6.91
N ASN A 102 -9.14 33.55 -7.41
CA ASN A 102 -9.14 34.79 -6.64
C ASN A 102 -10.05 34.69 -5.39
N LYS A 103 -11.01 33.76 -5.37
CA LYS A 103 -11.83 33.46 -4.20
C LYS A 103 -10.98 32.70 -3.18
N GLY A 104 -10.76 33.30 -2.02
CA GLY A 104 -9.80 32.83 -1.03
C GLY A 104 -8.33 32.96 -1.41
N GLY A 105 -8.01 33.47 -2.61
CA GLY A 105 -6.64 33.50 -3.14
C GLY A 105 -5.96 32.15 -3.03
N SER A 106 -6.63 31.08 -3.48
CA SER A 106 -6.30 29.67 -3.15
C SER A 106 -5.99 28.83 -4.39
N VAL A 107 -5.31 27.71 -4.19
CA VAL A 107 -5.11 26.70 -5.25
C VAL A 107 -6.41 25.95 -5.45
N LYS A 108 -7.02 26.08 -6.64
CA LYS A 108 -8.32 25.46 -6.97
C LYS A 108 -8.19 24.05 -7.53
N GLN A 109 -7.12 23.75 -8.25
CA GLN A 109 -6.79 22.43 -8.78
C GLN A 109 -5.35 22.40 -9.31
N VAL A 110 -4.73 21.22 -9.29
CA VAL A 110 -3.39 20.99 -9.84
C VAL A 110 -3.42 19.76 -10.75
N GLN A 111 -3.18 19.97 -12.03
CA GLN A 111 -3.04 18.90 -13.01
C GLN A 111 -1.56 18.51 -13.15
N LEU A 112 -1.25 17.22 -13.02
CA LEU A 112 0.10 16.70 -13.26
C LEU A 112 0.28 16.36 -14.75
N LYS A 113 1.24 16.98 -15.41
CA LYS A 113 1.41 16.91 -16.88
C LYS A 113 1.91 15.56 -17.38
N ASN A 114 2.69 14.85 -16.56
CA ASN A 114 3.36 13.62 -16.93
C ASN A 114 2.55 12.35 -16.59
N TYR A 115 1.33 12.49 -16.07
CA TYR A 115 0.55 11.36 -15.57
C TYR A 115 -0.89 11.39 -16.09
N ALA A 116 -1.35 10.24 -16.59
CA ALA A 116 -2.73 10.00 -16.95
C ALA A 116 -3.39 9.04 -15.94
N SER A 117 -4.65 9.27 -15.61
CA SER A 117 -5.52 8.39 -14.84
C SER A 117 -5.89 7.13 -15.64
N TYR A 118 -6.51 6.14 -14.99
CA TYR A 118 -6.97 4.89 -15.61
C TYR A 118 -7.91 5.11 -16.81
N ASP A 119 -8.62 6.23 -16.85
CA ASP A 119 -9.52 6.64 -17.94
C ASP A 119 -8.83 7.47 -19.02
N LYS A 120 -7.49 7.52 -19.01
CA LYS A 120 -6.64 8.29 -19.93
C LYS A 120 -6.79 9.82 -19.82
N LYS A 121 -7.54 10.32 -18.83
CA LYS A 121 -7.57 11.77 -18.54
C LYS A 121 -6.34 12.17 -17.73
N PRO A 122 -5.94 13.46 -17.72
CA PRO A 122 -4.87 13.92 -16.86
C PRO A 122 -5.17 13.67 -15.38
N VAL A 123 -4.13 13.35 -14.60
CA VAL A 123 -4.25 13.28 -13.14
C VAL A 123 -4.43 14.70 -12.59
N VAL A 124 -5.51 14.92 -11.84
CA VAL A 124 -5.84 16.20 -11.20
C VAL A 124 -5.93 15.98 -9.69
N LEU A 125 -5.15 16.75 -8.95
CA LEU A 125 -5.15 16.80 -7.49
C LEU A 125 -5.85 18.08 -7.02
N ASN A 126 -6.43 18.02 -5.83
CA ASN A 126 -7.08 19.16 -5.17
C ASN A 126 -8.19 19.83 -6.01
N GLY A 127 -8.91 19.03 -6.80
CA GLY A 127 -10.00 19.45 -7.69
C GLY A 127 -11.38 18.98 -7.24
N GLY A 128 -11.49 18.40 -6.04
CA GLY A 128 -12.74 17.95 -5.47
C GLY A 128 -13.69 19.11 -5.21
N ALA A 129 -15.00 18.86 -5.32
CA ALA A 129 -16.02 19.90 -5.17
C ALA A 129 -15.96 20.68 -3.84
N ASN A 130 -15.45 20.03 -2.79
CA ASN A 130 -15.36 20.58 -1.43
C ASN A 130 -13.92 20.84 -0.98
N ASP A 131 -12.92 20.69 -1.86
CA ASP A 131 -11.52 20.91 -1.50
C ASP A 131 -11.32 22.38 -1.10
N GLU A 132 -10.80 22.58 0.10
CA GLU A 132 -10.75 23.90 0.72
C GLU A 132 -9.57 24.01 1.68
N LEU A 133 -8.81 25.09 1.55
CA LEU A 133 -7.80 25.50 2.51
C LEU A 133 -8.17 26.88 3.03
N THR A 134 -8.64 26.94 4.26
CA THR A 134 -9.23 28.15 4.84
C THR A 134 -8.70 28.44 6.24
N TYR A 135 -8.87 29.69 6.65
CA TYR A 135 -8.59 30.16 7.98
C TYR A 135 -9.42 31.42 8.26
N PRO A 136 -9.84 31.64 9.51
CA PRO A 136 -10.62 32.81 9.87
C PRO A 136 -9.74 34.04 10.04
N ILE A 137 -10.27 35.20 9.65
CA ILE A 137 -9.72 36.52 9.97
C ILE A 137 -10.78 37.39 10.64
N ASN A 138 -10.34 38.21 11.59
CA ASN A 138 -11.18 39.22 12.23
C ASN A 138 -11.37 40.38 11.25
N THR A 139 -12.60 40.62 10.82
CA THR A 139 -12.94 41.63 9.81
C THR A 139 -13.45 42.93 10.43
N ALA A 140 -14.02 42.86 11.63
CA ALA A 140 -14.44 43.97 12.49
C ALA A 140 -14.60 43.46 13.94
N PRO A 141 -14.79 44.34 14.95
CA PRO A 141 -15.05 43.90 16.31
C PRO A 141 -16.24 42.94 16.40
N GLY A 142 -15.99 41.69 16.82
CA GLY A 142 -17.01 40.64 16.91
C GLY A 142 -17.42 39.99 15.58
N GLN A 143 -16.78 40.35 14.46
CA GLN A 143 -17.04 39.77 13.14
C GLN A 143 -15.82 38.98 12.64
N ILE A 144 -16.09 37.77 12.17
CA ILE A 144 -15.10 36.83 11.65
C ILE A 144 -15.59 36.36 10.28
N ALA A 145 -14.70 36.36 9.30
CA ALA A 145 -14.91 35.74 8.01
C ALA A 145 -13.78 34.74 7.72
N ASP A 146 -14.13 33.64 7.06
CA ASP A 146 -13.15 32.74 6.49
C ASP A 146 -12.60 33.35 5.20
N VAL A 147 -11.30 33.21 4.94
CA VAL A 147 -10.71 33.82 3.74
C VAL A 147 -11.32 33.29 2.44
N THR A 148 -11.81 32.05 2.43
CA THR A 148 -12.47 31.41 1.29
C THR A 148 -13.84 32.02 0.95
N ASP A 149 -14.43 32.81 1.86
CA ASP A 149 -15.64 33.59 1.60
C ASP A 149 -15.34 34.96 0.93
N LEU A 150 -14.06 35.35 0.84
CA LEU A 150 -13.63 36.66 0.36
C LEU A 150 -12.91 36.56 -1.00
N TYR A 151 -13.06 37.61 -1.81
CA TYR A 151 -12.41 37.74 -3.11
C TYR A 151 -11.16 38.61 -2.99
N PHE A 152 -10.01 38.03 -3.31
CA PHE A 152 -8.72 38.70 -3.32
C PHE A 152 -8.46 39.34 -4.68
N THR A 153 -7.66 40.39 -4.70
CA THR A 153 -7.19 41.01 -5.96
C THR A 153 -5.95 40.27 -6.45
N PRO A 154 -5.99 39.61 -7.63
CA PRO A 154 -4.84 38.91 -8.18
C PRO A 154 -3.79 39.90 -8.74
N SER A 155 -2.51 39.59 -8.55
CA SER A 155 -1.41 40.24 -9.25
C SER A 155 -1.24 39.66 -10.66
N GLN A 156 -0.49 40.35 -11.50
CA GLN A 156 0.03 39.73 -12.73
C GLN A 156 1.02 38.61 -12.37
N VAL A 157 1.08 37.58 -13.22
CA VAL A 157 2.06 36.50 -13.08
C VAL A 157 3.44 37.03 -13.49
N VAL A 158 4.38 37.02 -12.54
CA VAL A 158 5.76 37.44 -12.78
C VAL A 158 6.61 36.22 -13.08
N LYS A 159 7.30 36.22 -14.23
CA LYS A 159 8.30 35.21 -14.58
C LYS A 159 9.68 35.70 -14.15
N ASN A 160 10.31 34.96 -13.25
CA ASN A 160 11.65 35.27 -12.74
C ASN A 160 12.71 34.74 -13.71
N ALA A 161 13.94 35.27 -13.61
CA ALA A 161 15.05 34.89 -14.49
C ALA A 161 15.48 33.41 -14.36
N ASP A 162 15.21 32.79 -13.21
CA ASP A 162 15.45 31.37 -12.94
C ASP A 162 14.35 30.44 -13.50
N GLY A 163 13.34 30.99 -14.19
CA GLY A 163 12.20 30.26 -14.73
C GLY A 163 11.10 29.97 -13.71
N SER A 164 11.25 30.41 -12.46
CA SER A 164 10.16 30.37 -11.48
C SER A 164 9.10 31.43 -11.77
N GLN A 165 7.88 31.19 -11.31
CA GLN A 165 6.73 32.07 -11.50
C GLN A 165 6.14 32.45 -10.16
N THR A 166 5.90 33.74 -9.96
CA THR A 166 5.27 34.27 -8.75
C THR A 166 3.91 34.85 -9.09
N ILE A 167 2.91 34.52 -8.28
CA ILE A 167 1.58 35.13 -8.31
C ILE A 167 1.17 35.47 -6.88
N SER A 168 0.56 36.64 -6.69
CA SER A 168 0.08 37.07 -5.38
C SER A 168 -1.40 37.42 -5.43
N PHE A 169 -2.09 37.17 -4.33
CA PHE A 169 -3.48 37.54 -4.12
C PHE A 169 -3.54 38.40 -2.88
N THR A 170 -3.99 39.64 -3.02
CA THR A 170 -4.02 40.60 -1.93
C THR A 170 -5.44 41.01 -1.59
N LEU A 171 -5.76 40.91 -0.31
CA LEU A 171 -6.95 41.46 0.31
C LEU A 171 -6.51 42.65 1.18
N ALA A 172 -7.01 43.86 0.90
CA ALA A 172 -6.61 45.05 1.63
C ALA A 172 -7.81 45.94 1.95
N ALA A 173 -7.87 46.46 3.17
CA ALA A 173 -8.85 47.45 3.62
C ALA A 173 -8.31 48.22 4.82
N ASN A 174 -8.58 49.53 4.91
CA ASN A 174 -8.29 50.37 6.08
C ASN A 174 -6.85 50.25 6.64
N GLY A 175 -5.84 50.11 5.78
CA GLY A 175 -4.44 49.97 6.18
C GLY A 175 -4.04 48.58 6.69
N GLN A 176 -4.95 47.62 6.65
CA GLN A 176 -4.70 46.20 6.92
C GLN A 176 -4.68 45.43 5.60
N SER A 177 -3.86 44.38 5.53
CA SER A 177 -3.86 43.52 4.36
C SER A 177 -3.44 42.09 4.66
N VAL A 178 -4.00 41.17 3.89
CA VAL A 178 -3.60 39.77 3.81
C VAL A 178 -3.13 39.50 2.39
N THR A 179 -1.92 38.96 2.23
CA THR A 179 -1.36 38.61 0.92
C THR A 179 -0.97 37.14 0.88
N HIS A 180 -1.57 36.38 -0.04
CA HIS A 180 -1.12 35.04 -0.39
C HIS A 180 -0.14 35.15 -1.55
N ALA A 181 1.14 34.88 -1.31
CA ALA A 181 2.17 34.84 -2.33
C ALA A 181 2.55 33.39 -2.64
N TYR A 182 2.36 33.00 -3.90
CA TYR A 182 2.72 31.67 -4.40
C TYR A 182 3.95 31.76 -5.30
N LEU A 183 4.94 30.91 -5.05
CA LEU A 183 6.11 30.72 -5.89
C LEU A 183 6.09 29.30 -6.46
N VAL A 184 6.03 29.22 -7.79
CA VAL A 184 6.03 27.99 -8.57
C VAL A 184 7.38 27.86 -9.27
N LYS A 185 8.21 26.91 -8.86
CA LYS A 185 9.51 26.68 -9.50
C LYS A 185 9.35 25.96 -10.84
N ALA A 186 10.37 26.04 -11.69
CA ALA A 186 10.30 25.55 -13.08
C ALA A 186 10.06 24.04 -13.23
N ASN A 187 10.63 23.21 -12.34
CA ASN A 187 10.55 21.74 -12.40
C ASN A 187 10.42 21.13 -11.00
N ASP A 188 9.41 21.58 -10.25
CA ASP A 188 9.15 21.15 -8.87
C ASP A 188 7.65 20.90 -8.70
N TYR A 189 7.30 19.93 -7.84
CA TYR A 189 5.92 19.60 -7.45
C TYR A 189 5.48 20.37 -6.19
N MET A 190 6.42 21.04 -5.51
CA MET A 190 6.16 21.90 -4.37
C MET A 190 5.84 23.34 -4.81
N ILE A 191 4.77 23.89 -4.25
CA ILE A 191 4.39 25.29 -4.36
C ILE A 191 4.69 25.96 -3.02
N ASP A 192 5.61 26.92 -3.03
CA ASP A 192 5.85 27.75 -1.86
C ASP A 192 4.66 28.70 -1.69
N TRP A 193 4.04 28.69 -0.50
CA TRP A 193 2.87 29.50 -0.16
C TRP A 193 3.14 30.34 1.09
N ASN A 194 3.42 31.62 0.89
CA ASN A 194 3.65 32.55 1.99
C ASN A 194 2.39 33.39 2.24
N VAL A 195 1.91 33.40 3.48
CA VAL A 195 0.79 34.23 3.90
C VAL A 195 1.32 35.41 4.71
N GLY A 196 1.32 36.59 4.10
CA GLY A 196 1.74 37.84 4.73
C GLY A 196 0.56 38.61 5.30
N PHE A 197 0.69 39.10 6.52
CA PHE A 197 -0.26 39.96 7.21
C PHE A 197 0.37 41.33 7.49
N VAL A 198 -0.41 42.39 7.24
CA VAL A 198 -0.18 43.75 7.71
C VAL A 198 -1.35 44.12 8.62
N GLY A 199 -1.07 44.41 9.89
CA GLY A 199 -2.07 44.56 10.95
C GLY A 199 -2.54 43.22 11.55
N ALA A 200 -1.62 42.26 11.68
CA ALA A 200 -1.90 40.91 12.19
C ALA A 200 -2.47 40.89 13.62
N ASP A 201 -2.10 41.87 14.44
CA ASP A 201 -2.61 42.12 15.81
C ASP A 201 -4.13 42.38 15.84
N LYS A 202 -4.69 42.86 14.73
CA LYS A 202 -6.11 43.11 14.57
C LYS A 202 -6.81 42.02 13.76
N LEU A 203 -6.14 41.47 12.75
CA LEU A 203 -6.68 40.44 11.86
C LEU A 203 -6.72 39.04 12.48
N LEU A 204 -5.83 38.76 13.44
CA LEU A 204 -5.72 37.46 14.10
C LEU A 204 -5.86 37.61 15.61
N THR A 205 -6.54 36.65 16.24
CA THR A 205 -6.61 36.57 17.70
C THR A 205 -5.31 35.99 18.24
N ASN A 206 -4.63 36.73 19.14
CA ASN A 206 -3.35 36.32 19.74
C ASN A 206 -2.25 35.96 18.71
N ASN A 207 -2.21 36.66 17.55
CA ASN A 207 -1.27 36.38 16.45
C ASN A 207 -1.22 34.90 16.04
N THR A 208 -2.35 34.20 16.20
CA THR A 208 -2.49 32.78 15.90
C THR A 208 -3.41 32.60 14.71
N MET A 209 -2.92 31.90 13.69
CA MET A 209 -3.66 31.57 12.49
C MET A 209 -4.21 30.14 12.60
N GLY A 210 -5.53 29.99 12.67
CA GLY A 210 -6.19 28.68 12.72
C GLY A 210 -6.45 28.15 11.31
N ILE A 211 -5.69 27.16 10.87
CA ILE A 211 -5.77 26.60 9.52
C ILE A 211 -6.70 25.39 9.55
N ARG A 212 -7.66 25.38 8.63
CA ARG A 212 -8.51 24.23 8.33
C ARG A 212 -8.25 23.82 6.88
N TRP A 213 -7.79 22.60 6.71
CA TRP A 213 -7.50 21.99 5.41
C TRP A 213 -8.42 20.81 5.19
N TYR A 214 -9.24 20.90 4.15
CA TYR A 214 -10.18 19.88 3.71
C TYR A 214 -9.79 19.40 2.31
N VAL A 215 -9.53 18.11 2.14
CA VAL A 215 -9.25 17.51 0.84
C VAL A 215 -9.99 16.19 0.69
N SER A 216 -10.55 15.98 -0.49
CA SER A 216 -11.25 14.77 -0.93
C SER A 216 -10.49 14.14 -2.10
N PRO A 217 -9.48 13.29 -1.84
CA PRO A 217 -8.74 12.64 -2.92
C PRO A 217 -9.66 11.79 -3.79
N GLU A 218 -9.56 11.98 -5.11
CA GLU A 218 -10.33 11.25 -6.11
C GLU A 218 -9.52 10.10 -6.70
N ARG A 219 -10.21 9.06 -7.16
CA ARG A 219 -9.64 7.87 -7.76
C ARG A 219 -8.84 8.19 -9.03
N HIS A 220 -7.63 7.65 -9.13
CA HIS A 220 -6.80 7.70 -10.33
C HIS A 220 -6.42 6.31 -10.88
N GLU A 221 -6.64 5.24 -10.11
CA GLU A 221 -6.20 3.89 -10.46
C GLU A 221 -7.35 3.00 -10.95
N GLY A 222 -7.00 1.93 -11.69
CA GLY A 222 -7.96 1.00 -12.28
C GLY A 222 -8.83 0.24 -11.26
N SER A 223 -8.42 0.21 -9.98
CA SER A 223 -9.16 -0.46 -8.91
C SER A 223 -9.45 0.49 -7.75
N LEU A 224 -10.71 0.94 -7.64
CA LEU A 224 -11.14 1.85 -6.57
C LEU A 224 -10.88 1.24 -5.18
N GLU A 225 -11.26 -0.01 -4.99
CA GLU A 225 -11.12 -0.70 -3.70
C GLU A 225 -9.65 -0.83 -3.30
N TYR A 226 -8.80 -1.18 -4.26
CA TYR A 226 -7.37 -1.32 -4.01
C TYR A 226 -6.71 0.03 -3.71
N GLU A 227 -7.00 1.06 -4.51
CA GLU A 227 -6.48 2.41 -4.29
C GLU A 227 -6.91 2.96 -2.92
N ARG A 228 -8.17 2.72 -2.51
CA ARG A 228 -8.66 3.09 -1.17
C ARG A 228 -7.94 2.36 -0.04
N GLN A 229 -7.62 1.09 -0.21
CA GLN A 229 -6.85 0.31 0.77
C GLN A 229 -5.42 0.84 0.92
N GLN A 230 -4.80 1.28 -0.18
CA GLN A 230 -3.48 1.91 -0.16
C GLN A 230 -3.52 3.36 0.35
N SER A 231 -4.67 4.03 0.25
CA SER A 231 -4.83 5.43 0.66
C SER A 231 -4.85 5.60 2.18
N ASN A 232 -4.13 6.60 2.66
CA ASN A 232 -3.95 6.89 4.09
C ASN A 232 -3.59 8.36 4.32
N VAL A 233 -3.61 8.79 5.58
CA VAL A 233 -3.07 10.10 5.97
C VAL A 233 -1.68 9.90 6.56
N CYS A 234 -0.68 10.60 6.05
CA CYS A 234 0.68 10.62 6.61
C CYS A 234 0.96 11.96 7.27
N PHE A 235 1.85 12.00 8.27
CA PHE A 235 2.26 13.25 8.91
C PHE A 235 3.65 13.09 9.56
N SER A 236 4.30 14.23 9.84
CA SER A 236 5.52 14.29 10.67
C SER A 236 5.22 15.07 11.95
N GLU A 237 5.22 14.36 13.08
CA GLU A 237 5.05 14.90 14.43
C GLU A 237 6.39 14.79 15.15
N ASP A 238 6.92 15.90 15.67
CA ASP A 238 8.22 15.91 16.38
C ASP A 238 9.38 15.31 15.55
N ASN A 239 9.43 15.65 14.25
CA ASN A 239 10.38 15.11 13.27
C ASN A 239 10.34 13.57 13.14
N SER A 240 9.21 12.96 13.52
CA SER A 240 8.97 11.53 13.36
C SER A 240 7.79 11.31 12.42
N PHE A 241 8.03 10.51 11.39
CA PHE A 241 6.98 10.03 10.50
C PHE A 241 6.05 9.07 11.20
N ASP A 242 4.76 9.27 10.99
CA ASP A 242 3.73 8.29 11.30
C ASP A 242 2.55 8.47 10.33
N TYR A 243 1.61 7.53 10.36
CA TYR A 243 0.49 7.51 9.41
C TYR A 243 -0.78 6.94 10.05
N MET A 244 -1.90 7.17 9.37
CA MET A 244 -3.23 6.77 9.79
C MET A 244 -3.98 6.14 8.61
N SER A 245 -4.21 4.83 8.69
CA SER A 245 -4.96 4.07 7.68
C SER A 245 -6.33 3.60 8.18
N ALA A 246 -6.42 3.16 9.43
CA ALA A 246 -7.63 2.57 10.03
C ALA A 246 -8.28 3.43 11.12
N LYS A 247 -7.52 4.33 11.77
CA LYS A 247 -8.11 5.30 12.71
C LYS A 247 -8.78 6.42 11.92
N ASN A 248 -9.87 6.94 12.46
CA ASN A 248 -10.63 8.02 11.83
C ASN A 248 -10.20 9.41 12.29
N GLU A 249 -9.50 9.50 13.43
CA GLU A 249 -9.06 10.77 14.00
C GLU A 249 -7.76 10.59 14.79
N ARG A 250 -6.92 11.62 14.74
CA ARG A 250 -5.73 11.77 15.57
C ARG A 250 -5.61 13.22 16.01
N THR A 251 -5.36 13.43 17.29
CA THR A 251 -4.94 14.71 17.86
C THR A 251 -3.44 14.67 18.08
N PHE A 252 -2.76 15.79 17.82
CA PHE A 252 -1.32 15.92 17.93
C PHE A 252 -0.96 16.61 19.25
N GLU A 253 -0.14 15.95 20.05
CA GLU A 253 0.34 16.51 21.32
C GLU A 253 1.59 17.35 21.11
N LYS A 254 2.31 17.12 20.01
CA LYS A 254 3.56 17.80 19.67
C LYS A 254 3.44 18.61 18.37
N PRO A 255 4.41 19.49 18.08
CA PRO A 255 4.45 20.22 16.82
C PRO A 255 4.46 19.30 15.60
N VAL A 256 3.68 19.66 14.59
CA VAL A 256 3.56 18.90 13.32
C VAL A 256 4.23 19.70 12.21
N GLN A 257 5.12 19.08 11.45
CA GLN A 257 5.80 19.76 10.33
C GLN A 257 4.97 19.74 9.06
N TRP A 258 4.30 18.60 8.79
CA TRP A 258 3.47 18.44 7.62
C TRP A 258 2.40 17.37 7.82
N VAL A 259 1.31 17.47 7.07
CA VAL A 259 0.24 16.47 6.96
C VAL A 259 -0.11 16.24 5.49
N GLY A 260 -0.30 14.99 5.09
CA GLY A 260 -0.53 14.60 3.71
C GLY A 260 -1.70 13.63 3.54
N ALA A 261 -2.55 13.92 2.56
CA ALA A 261 -3.54 13.01 2.01
C ALA A 261 -2.84 12.16 0.94
N VAL A 262 -2.56 10.90 1.26
CA VAL A 262 -1.72 10.02 0.45
C VAL A 262 -2.60 8.98 -0.24
N GLN A 263 -2.56 8.97 -1.57
CA GLN A 263 -3.13 7.92 -2.43
C GLN A 263 -2.07 6.87 -2.75
N GLN A 264 -2.37 5.89 -3.60
CA GLN A 264 -1.40 4.87 -3.98
C GLN A 264 -0.13 5.47 -4.61
N PHE A 265 -0.28 6.30 -5.66
CA PHE A 265 0.85 6.86 -6.40
C PHE A 265 1.00 8.38 -6.30
N PHE A 266 0.05 9.08 -5.69
CA PHE A 266 0.08 10.54 -5.55
C PHE A 266 -0.19 10.94 -4.11
N ASN A 267 0.19 12.16 -3.76
CA ASN A 267 -0.24 12.77 -2.52
C ASN A 267 -0.42 14.28 -2.66
N THR A 268 -1.28 14.80 -1.80
CA THR A 268 -1.37 16.23 -1.51
C THR A 268 -0.90 16.44 -0.08
N THR A 269 0.10 17.30 0.13
CA THR A 269 0.67 17.55 1.46
C THR A 269 0.73 19.03 1.78
N LEU A 270 0.27 19.40 2.96
CA LEU A 270 0.42 20.73 3.55
C LEU A 270 1.62 20.73 4.51
N VAL A 271 2.56 21.63 4.27
CA VAL A 271 3.82 21.76 5.02
C VAL A 271 3.88 23.14 5.67
N ALA A 272 4.31 23.21 6.93
CA ALA A 272 4.68 24.46 7.60
C ALA A 272 6.19 24.49 7.83
N LYS A 273 6.92 25.45 7.24
CA LYS A 273 8.40 25.50 7.34
C LYS A 273 8.89 25.65 8.78
N ASN A 274 8.11 26.32 9.62
CA ASN A 274 8.40 26.51 11.03
C ASN A 274 7.56 25.60 11.95
N GLY A 275 6.85 24.62 11.37
CA GLY A 275 5.93 23.73 12.08
C GLY A 275 4.61 24.38 12.50
N PHE A 276 3.59 23.55 12.63
CA PHE A 276 2.34 23.88 13.31
C PHE A 276 2.50 23.75 14.83
N ALA A 277 1.74 24.55 15.57
CA ALA A 277 1.65 24.43 17.01
C ALA A 277 1.02 23.08 17.42
N SER A 278 1.32 22.64 18.65
CA SER A 278 0.69 21.47 19.28
C SER A 278 -0.81 21.66 19.47
N GLY A 279 -1.56 20.56 19.56
CA GLY A 279 -3.01 20.58 19.76
C GLY A 279 -3.83 20.61 18.47
N GLY A 280 -3.19 20.48 17.30
CA GLY A 280 -3.88 20.25 16.04
C GLY A 280 -4.51 18.86 15.98
N SER A 281 -5.38 18.64 15.00
CA SER A 281 -5.98 17.33 14.76
C SER A 281 -6.15 17.05 13.28
N VAL A 282 -6.22 15.76 12.94
CA VAL A 282 -6.56 15.31 11.59
C VAL A 282 -7.61 14.20 11.67
N LYS A 283 -8.60 14.29 10.79
CA LYS A 283 -9.65 13.29 10.59
C LYS A 283 -9.50 12.67 9.22
N TRP A 284 -9.62 11.36 9.16
CA TRP A 284 -9.68 10.57 7.93
C TRP A 284 -11.00 9.83 7.88
N ASN A 285 -11.86 10.22 6.94
CA ASN A 285 -13.12 9.53 6.70
C ASN A 285 -13.03 8.79 5.37
N ARG A 286 -12.55 7.54 5.41
CA ARG A 286 -12.46 6.68 4.22
C ARG A 286 -13.87 6.36 3.72
N LYS A 287 -14.09 6.54 2.43
CA LYS A 287 -15.36 6.19 1.78
C LYS A 287 -15.44 4.69 1.53
N THR A 288 -16.64 4.14 1.71
CA THR A 288 -16.97 2.73 1.44
C THR A 288 -18.09 2.58 0.40
N ASP A 289 -18.53 3.70 -0.17
CA ASP A 289 -19.57 3.76 -1.21
C ASP A 289 -18.97 3.54 -2.62
N SER A 290 -19.78 3.59 -3.67
CA SER A 290 -19.31 3.51 -5.06
C SER A 290 -18.73 4.82 -5.62
N SER A 291 -18.57 5.86 -4.78
CA SER A 291 -18.05 7.15 -5.22
C SER A 291 -16.60 7.05 -5.73
N ALA A 292 -16.23 7.91 -6.69
CA ALA A 292 -14.83 8.08 -7.08
C ALA A 292 -13.97 8.71 -5.97
N VAL A 293 -14.59 9.30 -4.93
CA VAL A 293 -13.87 9.83 -3.77
C VAL A 293 -13.34 8.68 -2.90
N LEU A 294 -12.05 8.74 -2.55
CA LEU A 294 -11.37 7.72 -1.75
C LEU A 294 -11.64 7.91 -0.25
N GLY A 295 -11.71 9.17 0.18
CA GLY A 295 -11.99 9.56 1.54
C GLY A 295 -11.94 11.08 1.69
N ASN A 296 -12.22 11.57 2.89
CA ASN A 296 -12.10 12.99 3.22
C ASN A 296 -11.07 13.16 4.33
N VAL A 297 -10.09 14.04 4.09
CA VAL A 297 -9.15 14.50 5.11
C VAL A 297 -9.64 15.84 5.63
N VAL A 298 -9.73 15.98 6.95
CA VAL A 298 -9.97 17.28 7.59
C VAL A 298 -8.88 17.50 8.62
N ALA A 299 -7.98 18.43 8.35
CA ALA A 299 -6.89 18.77 9.25
C ALA A 299 -7.08 20.18 9.80
N THR A 300 -6.97 20.32 11.12
CA THR A 300 -7.12 21.59 11.83
C THR A 300 -5.85 21.85 12.62
N PHE A 301 -5.15 22.92 12.31
CA PHE A 301 -3.89 23.30 12.95
C PHE A 301 -3.89 24.76 13.37
N GLN A 302 -2.97 25.11 14.27
CA GLN A 302 -2.68 26.49 14.58
C GLN A 302 -1.25 26.79 14.15
N TYR A 303 -1.04 27.93 13.52
CA TYR A 303 0.27 28.48 13.25
C TYR A 303 0.45 29.75 14.10
N LYS A 304 1.42 29.73 15.01
CA LYS A 304 1.67 30.84 15.93
C LYS A 304 2.79 31.72 15.39
N GLY A 305 2.46 32.97 15.16
CA GLY A 305 3.43 33.96 14.70
C GLY A 305 4.23 34.62 15.80
N THR A 306 5.27 35.34 15.39
CA THR A 306 5.89 36.36 16.26
C THR A 306 4.87 37.46 16.54
N PRO A 307 4.74 37.94 17.80
CA PRO A 307 3.85 39.05 18.15
C PRO A 307 4.31 40.36 17.50
N ALA A 308 3.89 40.59 16.27
CA ALA A 308 4.26 41.75 15.46
C ALA A 308 3.06 42.20 14.61
N ALA A 309 2.99 43.49 14.31
CA ALA A 309 1.95 44.04 13.43
C ALA A 309 2.08 43.49 12.00
N ASN A 310 3.31 43.21 11.56
CA ASN A 310 3.59 42.53 10.31
C ASN A 310 4.08 41.12 10.61
N PHE A 311 3.48 40.14 9.98
CA PHE A 311 3.74 38.73 10.24
C PHE A 311 3.67 37.94 8.94
N ASN A 312 4.56 36.95 8.79
CA ASN A 312 4.58 36.06 7.63
C ASN A 312 4.52 34.60 8.10
N ALA A 313 3.63 33.83 7.48
CA ALA A 313 3.49 32.40 7.69
C ALA A 313 3.94 31.64 6.45
N PRO A 314 5.15 31.04 6.47
CA PRO A 314 5.71 30.31 5.34
C PRO A 314 5.24 28.85 5.30
N PHE A 315 4.28 28.57 4.43
CA PHE A 315 3.80 27.23 4.13
C PHE A 315 4.32 26.74 2.78
N GLN A 316 4.13 25.46 2.53
CA GLN A 316 4.30 24.87 1.21
C GLN A 316 3.19 23.84 0.96
N LEU A 317 2.82 23.71 -0.31
CA LEU A 317 1.81 22.77 -0.77
C LEU A 317 2.45 21.85 -1.79
N PHE A 318 2.53 20.56 -1.46
CA PHE A 318 3.02 19.55 -2.39
C PHE A 318 1.84 18.89 -3.10
N PHE A 319 1.90 18.84 -4.43
CA PHE A 319 0.94 18.11 -5.26
C PHE A 319 1.74 17.27 -6.26
N GLY A 320 1.88 15.98 -6.02
CA GLY A 320 2.80 15.22 -6.85
C GLY A 320 2.84 13.72 -6.61
N PRO A 321 3.77 13.05 -7.31
CA PRO A 321 3.92 11.61 -7.24
C PRO A 321 4.56 11.14 -5.93
N ASN A 322 4.21 9.94 -5.51
CA ASN A 322 4.83 9.20 -4.41
C ASN A 322 6.16 8.59 -4.84
N GLU A 323 7.09 9.42 -5.30
CA GLU A 323 8.42 8.98 -5.72
C GLU A 323 9.47 9.26 -4.63
N TYR A 324 10.27 8.25 -4.30
CA TYR A 324 11.25 8.34 -3.22
C TYR A 324 12.26 9.48 -3.41
N LYS A 325 12.75 9.66 -4.63
CA LYS A 325 13.76 10.70 -4.95
C LYS A 325 13.19 12.10 -4.88
N VAL A 326 11.94 12.29 -5.33
CA VAL A 326 11.22 13.56 -5.27
C VAL A 326 11.00 13.90 -3.80
N LEU A 327 10.23 13.06 -3.08
CA LEU A 327 9.81 13.33 -1.70
C LEU A 327 10.96 13.50 -0.71
N LYS A 328 12.11 12.86 -0.94
CA LYS A 328 13.31 13.06 -0.10
C LYS A 328 13.85 14.48 -0.14
N ASN A 329 13.68 15.19 -1.24
CA ASN A 329 14.18 16.55 -1.42
C ASN A 329 13.15 17.62 -1.01
N GLU A 330 11.88 17.23 -0.82
CA GLU A 330 10.79 18.16 -0.55
C GLU A 330 10.71 18.61 0.91
N ALA A 331 10.66 17.66 1.84
CA ALA A 331 10.71 17.95 3.27
C ALA A 331 11.27 16.74 4.05
N PRO A 332 11.77 16.95 5.27
CA PRO A 332 12.17 15.87 6.17
C PRO A 332 11.06 14.83 6.32
N GLU A 333 11.46 13.55 6.39
CA GLU A 333 10.59 12.38 6.53
C GLU A 333 9.57 12.10 5.41
N MET A 334 9.37 13.00 4.42
CA MET A 334 8.43 12.76 3.32
C MET A 334 8.82 11.54 2.48
N ASP A 335 10.10 11.18 2.43
CA ASP A 335 10.58 9.94 1.77
C ASP A 335 9.99 8.65 2.39
N LYS A 336 9.42 8.73 3.60
CA LYS A 336 8.72 7.63 4.26
C LYS A 336 7.26 7.49 3.82
N ILE A 337 6.69 8.48 3.11
CA ILE A 337 5.38 8.38 2.42
C ILE A 337 5.40 7.23 1.39
N VAL A 338 6.55 6.95 0.78
CA VAL A 338 6.69 5.76 -0.07
C VAL A 338 6.76 4.51 0.81
N ASN A 339 5.76 3.63 0.66
CA ASN A 339 5.69 2.37 1.39
C ASN A 339 6.66 1.34 0.81
N LEU A 340 7.93 1.45 1.19
CA LEU A 340 8.97 0.47 0.89
C LEU A 340 9.05 -0.66 1.93
N GLY A 341 8.02 -0.84 2.77
CA GLY A 341 8.02 -1.72 3.94
C GLY A 341 7.72 -0.91 5.20
N ARG A 342 6.51 -1.10 5.76
CA ARG A 342 5.99 -0.46 6.97
C ARG A 342 5.54 -1.50 8.01
N ASP A 343 5.36 -1.05 9.25
CA ASP A 343 4.87 -1.84 10.39
C ASP A 343 5.69 -3.12 10.64
N VAL A 344 5.00 -4.26 10.67
CA VAL A 344 5.55 -5.62 10.79
C VAL A 344 6.55 -5.95 9.68
N TYR A 345 6.51 -5.23 8.56
CA TYR A 345 7.41 -5.39 7.42
C TYR A 345 8.50 -4.31 7.36
N SER A 346 8.65 -3.46 8.37
CA SER A 346 9.68 -2.39 8.39
C SER A 346 11.11 -2.92 8.17
N PHE A 347 11.39 -4.17 8.54
CA PHE A 347 12.68 -4.83 8.33
C PHE A 347 13.06 -4.99 6.84
N VAL A 348 12.11 -4.90 5.89
CA VAL A 348 12.41 -4.98 4.44
C VAL A 348 12.73 -3.63 3.80
N ARG A 349 12.48 -2.51 4.48
CA ARG A 349 12.75 -1.17 3.96
C ARG A 349 14.22 -0.99 3.53
N PRO A 350 15.23 -1.44 4.30
CA PRO A 350 16.63 -1.39 3.85
C PRO A 350 16.88 -2.23 2.59
N ILE A 351 16.27 -3.41 2.47
CA ILE A 351 16.40 -4.27 1.29
C ILE A 351 15.87 -3.53 0.05
N ASN A 352 14.71 -2.89 0.17
CA ASN A 352 14.15 -2.12 -0.94
C ASN A 352 14.99 -0.90 -1.31
N LYS A 353 15.43 -0.13 -0.31
CA LYS A 353 16.18 1.11 -0.53
C LYS A 353 17.59 0.86 -1.09
N PHE A 354 18.29 -0.16 -0.60
CA PHE A 354 19.71 -0.37 -0.93
C PHE A 354 19.96 -1.47 -1.97
N ILE A 355 19.01 -2.38 -2.20
CA ILE A 355 19.17 -3.50 -3.14
C ILE A 355 18.16 -3.40 -4.27
N ILE A 356 16.86 -3.50 -3.98
CA ILE A 356 15.84 -3.63 -5.04
C ILE A 356 15.76 -2.37 -5.91
N MET A 357 15.66 -1.19 -5.31
CA MET A 357 15.50 0.06 -6.05
C MET A 357 16.74 0.43 -6.90
N PRO A 358 17.99 0.33 -6.40
CA PRO A 358 19.16 0.58 -7.25
C PRO A 358 19.29 -0.41 -8.40
N VAL A 359 19.06 -1.70 -8.16
CA VAL A 359 19.15 -2.74 -9.20
C VAL A 359 18.04 -2.58 -10.24
N PHE A 360 16.82 -2.25 -9.80
CA PHE A 360 15.71 -1.94 -10.70
C PHE A 360 16.04 -0.74 -11.58
N ASN A 361 16.52 0.36 -10.99
CA ASN A 361 16.90 1.57 -11.74
C ASN A 361 18.04 1.30 -12.74
N PHE A 362 19.00 0.45 -12.37
CA PHE A 362 20.07 0.03 -13.27
C PHE A 362 19.51 -0.68 -14.50
N PHE A 363 18.65 -1.69 -14.32
CA PHE A 363 18.05 -2.39 -15.46
C PHE A 363 17.07 -1.51 -16.25
N ALA A 364 16.33 -0.61 -15.59
CA ALA A 364 15.48 0.36 -16.25
C ALA A 364 16.26 1.36 -17.11
N SER A 365 17.52 1.65 -16.76
CA SER A 365 18.40 2.49 -17.59
C SER A 365 18.92 1.77 -18.85
N LEU A 366 18.90 0.44 -18.86
CA LEU A 366 19.37 -0.39 -19.99
C LEU A 366 18.23 -0.78 -20.95
N VAL A 367 17.02 -0.96 -20.42
CA VAL A 367 15.88 -1.50 -21.18
C VAL A 367 14.64 -0.66 -20.94
N SER A 368 14.02 -0.19 -22.03
CA SER A 368 12.87 0.72 -21.96
C SER A 368 11.57 0.05 -21.51
N ASN A 369 11.45 -1.28 -21.63
CA ASN A 369 10.23 -2.00 -21.25
C ASN A 369 10.37 -2.62 -19.85
N TYR A 370 9.49 -2.20 -18.94
CA TYR A 370 9.52 -2.57 -17.53
C TYR A 370 9.23 -4.05 -17.25
N GLY A 371 8.56 -4.78 -18.13
CA GLY A 371 8.37 -6.23 -17.98
C GLY A 371 9.69 -7.00 -18.10
N TRP A 372 10.57 -6.56 -19.01
CA TRP A 372 11.94 -7.09 -19.10
C TRP A 372 12.81 -6.65 -17.92
N VAL A 373 12.65 -5.41 -17.44
CA VAL A 373 13.32 -4.94 -16.22
C VAL A 373 12.99 -5.83 -15.03
N ILE A 374 11.72 -6.19 -14.84
CA ILE A 374 11.28 -7.13 -13.79
C ILE A 374 11.91 -8.51 -13.99
N LEU A 375 11.99 -9.01 -15.23
CA LEU A 375 12.65 -10.29 -15.53
C LEU A 375 14.13 -10.28 -15.14
N PHE A 376 14.88 -9.23 -15.50
CA PHE A 376 16.30 -9.11 -15.15
C PHE A 376 16.50 -8.93 -13.65
N LEU A 377 15.65 -8.15 -12.98
CA LEU A 377 15.64 -8.05 -11.52
C LEU A 377 15.41 -9.44 -10.89
N THR A 378 14.47 -10.22 -11.43
CA THR A 378 14.20 -11.59 -10.97
C THR A 378 15.41 -12.50 -11.14
N LEU A 379 16.06 -12.44 -12.30
CA LEU A 379 17.26 -13.21 -12.59
C LEU A 379 18.39 -12.84 -11.63
N PHE A 380 18.60 -11.55 -11.36
CA PHE A 380 19.59 -11.07 -10.39
C PHE A 380 19.32 -11.63 -8.99
N ILE A 381 18.08 -11.51 -8.49
CA ILE A 381 17.70 -12.03 -7.16
C ILE A 381 17.91 -13.56 -7.10
N ARG A 382 17.52 -14.27 -8.16
CA ARG A 382 17.71 -15.73 -8.23
C ARG A 382 19.18 -16.12 -8.31
N LEU A 383 20.02 -15.35 -8.99
CA LEU A 383 21.46 -15.59 -9.07
C LEU A 383 22.12 -15.39 -7.70
N VAL A 384 21.80 -14.31 -7.00
CA VAL A 384 22.32 -14.03 -5.65
C VAL A 384 21.87 -15.09 -4.64
N THR A 385 20.64 -15.59 -4.76
CA THR A 385 20.08 -16.64 -3.89
C THR A 385 20.40 -18.07 -4.34
N SER A 386 21.04 -18.23 -5.51
CA SER A 386 21.35 -19.54 -6.11
C SER A 386 22.24 -20.45 -5.25
N PRO A 387 23.26 -19.95 -4.52
CA PRO A 387 24.09 -20.84 -3.70
C PRO A 387 23.28 -21.47 -2.55
N LEU A 388 22.39 -20.69 -1.94
CA LEU A 388 21.54 -21.15 -0.84
C LEU A 388 20.49 -22.15 -1.34
N THR A 389 19.83 -21.85 -2.46
CA THR A 389 18.87 -22.78 -3.06
C THR A 389 19.53 -24.09 -3.51
N TYR A 390 20.75 -24.05 -4.05
CA TYR A 390 21.53 -25.23 -4.38
C TYR A 390 21.76 -26.14 -3.16
N THR A 391 22.14 -25.59 -2.00
CA THR A 391 22.33 -26.38 -0.77
C THR A 391 21.04 -27.05 -0.29
N SER A 392 19.89 -26.39 -0.48
CA SER A 392 18.58 -26.96 -0.18
C SER A 392 18.23 -28.11 -1.13
N TYR A 393 18.44 -27.95 -2.44
CA TYR A 393 18.22 -29.03 -3.40
C TYR A 393 19.11 -30.24 -3.15
N LEU A 394 20.39 -30.01 -2.82
CA LEU A 394 21.30 -31.10 -2.43
C LEU A 394 20.79 -31.83 -1.18
N SER A 395 20.27 -31.09 -0.19
CA SER A 395 19.67 -31.68 1.02
C SER A 395 18.42 -32.49 0.69
N GLY A 396 17.57 -32.00 -0.22
CA GLY A 396 16.40 -32.73 -0.72
C GLY A 396 16.76 -34.01 -1.48
N ALA A 397 17.81 -33.99 -2.29
CA ALA A 397 18.29 -35.19 -2.98
C ALA A 397 18.86 -36.23 -2.01
N LYS A 398 19.64 -35.82 -0.99
CA LYS A 398 20.09 -36.72 0.08
C LYS A 398 18.90 -37.33 0.83
N MET A 399 17.86 -36.54 1.08
CA MET A 399 16.62 -37.03 1.71
C MET A 399 15.93 -38.09 0.85
N LYS A 400 15.86 -37.87 -0.48
CA LYS A 400 15.31 -38.82 -1.44
C LYS A 400 16.04 -40.16 -1.41
N VAL A 401 17.37 -40.15 -1.28
CA VAL A 401 18.21 -41.36 -1.13
C VAL A 401 17.93 -42.10 0.18
N LEU A 402 17.64 -41.38 1.28
CA LEU A 402 17.31 -41.98 2.58
C LEU A 402 15.87 -42.47 2.72
N ARG A 403 14.97 -42.15 1.78
CA ARG A 403 13.56 -42.57 1.82
C ARG A 403 13.34 -44.08 2.08
N PRO A 404 14.01 -45.02 1.38
CA PRO A 404 13.81 -46.45 1.64
C PRO A 404 14.15 -46.83 3.10
N GLU A 405 15.25 -46.30 3.64
CA GLU A 405 15.65 -46.54 5.03
C GLU A 405 14.64 -45.92 6.02
N LEU A 406 14.09 -44.74 5.70
CA LEU A 406 13.02 -44.12 6.49
C LEU A 406 11.72 -44.93 6.48
N ASP A 407 11.33 -45.46 5.32
CA ASP A 407 10.11 -46.27 5.18
C ASP A 407 10.28 -47.63 5.91
N GLU A 408 11.48 -48.22 5.90
CA GLU A 408 11.80 -49.40 6.71
C GLU A 408 11.77 -49.10 8.20
N LEU A 409 12.37 -48.00 8.63
CA LEU A 409 12.36 -47.55 10.02
C LEU A 409 10.92 -47.33 10.52
N LYS A 410 10.08 -46.76 9.67
CA LYS A 410 8.65 -46.54 9.93
C LYS A 410 7.88 -47.85 10.11
N LYS A 411 8.14 -48.86 9.25
CA LYS A 411 7.56 -50.21 9.37
C LYS A 411 8.04 -50.92 10.63
N LYS A 412 9.28 -50.71 11.07
CA LYS A 412 9.82 -51.30 12.30
C LYS A 412 9.21 -50.70 13.56
N LEU A 413 8.91 -49.40 13.56
CA LEU A 413 8.44 -48.65 14.73
C LEU A 413 6.91 -48.49 14.82
N ASN A 414 6.16 -49.06 13.86
CA ASN A 414 4.70 -49.26 13.82
C ASN A 414 3.87 -48.51 14.90
N GLY A 415 3.76 -47.19 14.76
CA GLY A 415 2.84 -46.35 15.55
C GLY A 415 3.48 -45.52 16.68
N ASP A 416 4.72 -45.80 17.10
CA ASP A 416 5.43 -44.95 18.08
C ASP A 416 6.07 -43.74 17.38
N GLN A 417 5.29 -42.66 17.27
CA GLN A 417 5.73 -41.42 16.63
C GLN A 417 6.96 -40.79 17.30
N GLN A 418 7.14 -40.99 18.61
CA GLN A 418 8.27 -40.40 19.35
C GLN A 418 9.54 -41.20 19.12
N ALA A 419 9.47 -42.54 19.17
CA ALA A 419 10.60 -43.38 18.80
C ALA A 419 10.99 -43.19 17.33
N PHE A 420 10.00 -43.06 16.43
CA PHE A 420 10.24 -42.77 15.02
C PHE A 420 10.96 -41.43 14.82
N ALA A 421 10.51 -40.37 15.49
CA ALA A 421 11.17 -39.06 15.39
C ALA A 421 12.64 -39.10 15.86
N MET A 422 12.94 -39.82 16.95
CA MET A 422 14.32 -39.94 17.45
C MET A 422 15.23 -40.75 16.52
N GLU A 423 14.78 -41.92 16.07
CA GLU A 423 15.57 -42.76 15.16
C GLU A 423 15.71 -42.10 13.78
N GLN A 424 14.69 -41.38 13.31
CA GLN A 424 14.77 -40.56 12.10
C GLN A 424 15.88 -39.49 12.23
N MET A 425 15.95 -38.79 13.36
CA MET A 425 17.01 -37.81 13.58
C MET A 425 18.39 -38.45 13.69
N LYS A 426 18.49 -39.62 14.33
CA LYS A 426 19.74 -40.39 14.41
C LYS A 426 20.20 -40.82 13.03
N LEU A 427 19.29 -41.30 12.18
CA LEU A 427 19.57 -41.65 10.79
C LEU A 427 20.07 -40.45 9.98
N PHE A 428 19.41 -39.29 10.09
CA PHE A 428 19.88 -38.05 9.45
C PHE A 428 21.26 -37.63 9.93
N ARG A 429 21.53 -37.77 11.23
CA ARG A 429 22.84 -37.49 11.82
C ARG A 429 23.92 -38.43 11.29
N GLU A 430 23.65 -39.73 11.22
CA GLU A 430 24.56 -40.74 10.70
C GLU A 430 24.87 -40.52 9.22
N ALA A 431 23.84 -40.20 8.43
CA ALA A 431 23.98 -39.90 7.01
C ALA A 431 24.56 -38.50 6.70
N GLY A 432 24.67 -37.61 7.70
CA GLY A 432 25.18 -36.24 7.51
C GLY A 432 24.23 -35.35 6.70
N VAL A 433 22.92 -35.54 6.90
CA VAL A 433 21.84 -34.78 6.25
C VAL A 433 21.25 -33.79 7.25
N ASN A 434 21.10 -32.52 6.85
CA ASN A 434 20.41 -31.52 7.67
C ASN A 434 18.94 -31.43 7.24
N PRO A 435 17.97 -31.86 8.06
CA PRO A 435 16.55 -31.81 7.72
C PRO A 435 16.03 -30.36 7.56
N VAL A 436 16.67 -29.38 8.21
CA VAL A 436 16.31 -27.96 8.11
C VAL A 436 16.86 -27.32 6.84
N GLY A 437 17.87 -27.93 6.20
CA GLY A 437 18.47 -27.41 4.95
C GLY A 437 17.46 -27.21 3.83
N GLY A 438 16.36 -27.99 3.82
CA GLY A 438 15.29 -27.89 2.83
C GLY A 438 14.43 -26.63 2.94
N CYS A 439 14.19 -26.10 4.15
CA CYS A 439 13.30 -24.96 4.38
C CYS A 439 14.01 -23.60 4.44
N ILE A 440 15.35 -23.58 4.49
CA ILE A 440 16.15 -22.34 4.50
C ILE A 440 15.81 -21.40 3.32
N PRO A 441 15.67 -21.87 2.07
CA PRO A 441 15.30 -20.97 0.97
C PRO A 441 13.90 -20.38 1.13
N ALA A 442 12.95 -21.14 1.69
CA ALA A 442 11.60 -20.65 1.91
C ALA A 442 11.58 -19.54 2.97
N LEU A 443 12.39 -19.67 4.02
CA LEU A 443 12.51 -18.63 5.05
C LEU A 443 13.13 -17.35 4.51
N LEU A 444 14.19 -17.46 3.69
CA LEU A 444 14.81 -16.31 3.02
C LEU A 444 13.87 -15.65 2.00
N GLN A 445 12.97 -16.42 1.39
CA GLN A 445 12.01 -15.92 0.41
C GLN A 445 10.99 -14.97 1.04
N ILE A 446 10.66 -15.12 2.33
CA ILE A 446 9.65 -14.29 3.02
C ILE A 446 10.05 -12.80 3.02
N PRO A 447 11.24 -12.39 3.50
CA PRO A 447 11.72 -11.01 3.36
C PRO A 447 11.73 -10.50 1.92
N ILE A 448 12.18 -11.32 0.97
CA ILE A 448 12.26 -10.95 -0.45
C ILE A 448 10.86 -10.70 -1.02
N PHE A 449 9.89 -11.53 -0.67
CA PHE A 449 8.50 -11.37 -1.07
C PHE A 449 7.93 -10.04 -0.58
N PHE A 450 8.05 -9.74 0.72
CA PHE A 450 7.52 -8.49 1.27
C PHE A 450 8.25 -7.26 0.73
N ALA A 451 9.55 -7.36 0.45
CA ALA A 451 10.32 -6.33 -0.23
C ALA A 451 9.73 -6.03 -1.62
N LEU A 452 9.60 -7.05 -2.48
CA LEU A 452 9.08 -6.88 -3.83
C LEU A 452 7.60 -6.48 -3.86
N TYR A 453 6.79 -7.03 -2.96
CA TYR A 453 5.39 -6.63 -2.78
C TYR A 453 5.29 -5.12 -2.51
N SER A 454 5.99 -4.63 -1.49
CA SER A 454 5.96 -3.20 -1.15
C SER A 454 6.57 -2.32 -2.24
N PHE A 455 7.65 -2.77 -2.88
CA PHE A 455 8.29 -2.05 -3.98
C PHE A 455 7.37 -1.91 -5.20
N PHE A 456 6.78 -3.00 -5.70
CA PHE A 456 5.92 -2.94 -6.89
C PHE A 456 4.61 -2.18 -6.63
N ASN A 457 4.06 -2.24 -5.41
CA ASN A 457 2.86 -1.47 -5.06
C ASN A 457 3.10 0.05 -4.96
N SER A 458 4.33 0.47 -4.68
CA SER A 458 4.69 1.88 -4.45
C SER A 458 5.45 2.54 -5.61
N ASN A 459 5.98 1.75 -6.55
CA ASN A 459 6.81 2.26 -7.63
C ASN A 459 5.96 2.81 -8.79
N ILE A 460 5.82 4.14 -8.83
CA ILE A 460 5.10 4.85 -9.88
C ILE A 460 5.66 4.62 -11.29
N ALA A 461 6.93 4.23 -11.44
CA ALA A 461 7.52 3.96 -12.75
C ALA A 461 6.85 2.79 -13.49
N LEU A 462 6.19 1.88 -12.76
CA LEU A 462 5.44 0.77 -13.33
C LEU A 462 4.03 1.15 -13.78
N ARG A 463 3.54 2.32 -13.34
CA ARG A 463 2.17 2.77 -13.57
C ARG A 463 1.94 3.10 -15.03
N GLY A 464 0.89 2.52 -15.61
CA GLY A 464 0.55 2.65 -17.02
C GLY A 464 1.56 2.04 -17.99
N GLN A 465 2.47 1.19 -17.50
CA GLN A 465 3.44 0.48 -18.34
C GLN A 465 2.87 -0.86 -18.77
N GLY A 466 2.68 -1.06 -20.07
CA GLY A 466 2.19 -2.31 -20.63
C GLY A 466 3.28 -3.37 -20.83
N PHE A 467 2.91 -4.63 -20.66
CA PHE A 467 3.76 -5.78 -21.00
C PHE A 467 2.94 -7.02 -21.34
N LEU A 468 3.23 -7.62 -22.50
CA LEU A 468 2.49 -8.75 -23.08
C LEU A 468 1.00 -8.43 -23.21
N TRP A 469 0.14 -9.02 -22.37
CA TRP A 469 -1.30 -8.82 -22.34
C TRP A 469 -1.77 -7.89 -21.20
N SER A 470 -0.86 -7.43 -20.34
CA SER A 470 -1.20 -6.46 -19.29
C SER A 470 -0.99 -5.04 -19.82
N ASP A 471 -2.01 -4.21 -19.67
CA ASP A 471 -1.96 -2.79 -20.02
C ASP A 471 -1.26 -1.94 -18.95
N ASP A 472 -1.19 -2.45 -17.70
CA ASP A 472 -0.59 -1.74 -16.56
C ASP A 472 0.04 -2.71 -15.56
N LEU A 473 1.38 -2.66 -15.47
CA LEU A 473 2.18 -3.46 -14.54
C LEU A 473 1.90 -3.15 -13.06
N SER A 474 1.38 -1.97 -12.75
CA SER A 474 1.06 -1.52 -11.39
C SER A 474 -0.35 -1.90 -10.91
N ALA A 475 -1.22 -2.29 -11.84
CA ALA A 475 -2.55 -2.83 -11.56
C ALA A 475 -2.59 -4.34 -11.83
N TYR A 476 -3.67 -5.00 -11.41
CA TYR A 476 -3.91 -6.39 -11.80
C TYR A 476 -4.14 -6.48 -13.32
N ASP A 477 -3.70 -7.57 -13.95
CA ASP A 477 -4.02 -7.83 -15.35
C ASP A 477 -5.43 -8.44 -15.47
N THR A 478 -6.13 -8.13 -16.56
CA THR A 478 -7.45 -8.71 -16.81
C THR A 478 -7.52 -9.30 -18.21
N ILE A 479 -7.77 -10.61 -18.30
CA ILE A 479 -8.08 -11.26 -19.58
C ILE A 479 -9.57 -11.54 -19.76
N VAL A 480 -10.29 -11.79 -18.66
CA VAL A 480 -11.74 -12.02 -18.64
C VAL A 480 -12.35 -11.16 -17.54
N HIS A 481 -13.33 -10.35 -17.92
CA HIS A 481 -14.23 -9.69 -16.98
C HIS A 481 -15.50 -10.51 -16.82
N PHE A 482 -15.90 -10.76 -15.57
CA PHE A 482 -17.15 -11.42 -15.23
C PHE A 482 -18.23 -10.35 -14.99
N PRO A 483 -19.48 -10.57 -15.46
CA PRO A 483 -20.59 -9.65 -15.19
C PRO A 483 -21.08 -9.69 -13.72
N PHE A 484 -20.50 -10.57 -12.90
CA PHE A 484 -20.78 -10.70 -11.48
C PHE A 484 -19.46 -10.90 -10.72
N ASN A 485 -19.44 -10.45 -9.46
CA ASN A 485 -18.29 -10.66 -8.58
C ASN A 485 -18.30 -12.11 -8.07
N ILE A 486 -17.25 -12.88 -8.41
CA ILE A 486 -17.01 -14.23 -7.90
C ILE A 486 -16.31 -14.11 -6.56
N TRP A 487 -16.86 -14.75 -5.51
CA TRP A 487 -16.26 -14.69 -4.18
C TRP A 487 -14.79 -15.15 -4.18
N GLY A 488 -13.92 -14.34 -3.57
CA GLY A 488 -12.47 -14.55 -3.52
C GLY A 488 -11.73 -14.06 -4.78
N LEU A 489 -12.29 -14.30 -5.97
CA LEU A 489 -11.67 -13.99 -7.27
C LEU A 489 -11.89 -12.53 -7.69
N GLY A 490 -13.07 -11.98 -7.40
CA GLY A 490 -13.50 -10.66 -7.86
C GLY A 490 -14.29 -10.72 -9.16
N ASP A 491 -14.31 -9.62 -9.89
CA ASP A 491 -15.01 -9.42 -11.16
C ASP A 491 -14.12 -9.70 -12.38
N HIS A 492 -12.91 -10.21 -12.18
CA HIS A 492 -11.96 -10.46 -13.27
C HIS A 492 -11.07 -11.67 -13.00
N LEU A 493 -10.40 -12.13 -14.05
CA LEU A 493 -9.40 -13.18 -14.02
C LEU A 493 -8.08 -12.67 -14.61
N SER A 494 -7.01 -12.80 -13.83
CA SER A 494 -5.64 -12.41 -14.20
C SER A 494 -4.86 -13.59 -14.79
N LEU A 495 -4.34 -13.43 -16.00
CA LEU A 495 -3.56 -14.47 -16.68
C LEU A 495 -2.16 -14.62 -16.06
N PHE A 496 -1.49 -13.54 -15.64
CA PHE A 496 -0.21 -13.67 -14.92
C PHE A 496 -0.37 -14.40 -13.59
N THR A 497 -1.51 -14.23 -12.92
CA THR A 497 -1.85 -15.00 -11.72
C THR A 497 -2.00 -16.49 -12.05
N ILE A 498 -2.69 -16.83 -13.14
CA ILE A 498 -2.80 -18.23 -13.59
C ILE A 498 -1.41 -18.80 -13.89
N THR A 499 -0.55 -18.09 -14.63
CA THR A 499 0.79 -18.60 -14.96
C THR A 499 1.67 -18.77 -13.71
N ALA A 500 1.57 -17.85 -12.74
CA ALA A 500 2.28 -17.96 -11.46
C ALA A 500 1.81 -19.18 -10.66
N VAL A 501 0.51 -19.46 -10.63
CA VAL A 501 -0.07 -20.59 -9.90
C VAL A 501 0.23 -21.91 -10.60
N LEU A 502 0.12 -21.98 -11.93
CA LEU A 502 0.47 -23.17 -12.70
C LEU A 502 1.94 -23.54 -12.53
N THR A 503 2.84 -22.57 -12.65
CA THR A 503 4.28 -22.81 -12.44
C THR A 503 4.58 -23.23 -10.99
N SER A 504 3.90 -22.66 -10.00
CA SER A 504 4.00 -23.08 -8.60
C SER A 504 3.52 -24.52 -8.41
N PHE A 505 2.43 -24.91 -9.08
CA PHE A 505 1.91 -26.27 -9.04
C PHE A 505 2.88 -27.28 -9.66
N LEU A 506 3.53 -26.91 -10.78
CA LEU A 506 4.59 -27.71 -11.40
C LEU A 506 5.78 -27.91 -10.45
N ILE A 507 6.20 -26.86 -9.75
CA ILE A 507 7.25 -26.96 -8.71
C ILE A 507 6.81 -27.93 -7.60
N SER A 508 5.57 -27.83 -7.12
CA SER A 508 5.04 -28.72 -6.08
C SER A 508 5.02 -30.19 -6.52
N ILE A 509 4.60 -30.48 -7.77
CA ILE A 509 4.64 -31.83 -8.34
C ILE A 509 6.08 -32.36 -8.37
N TYR A 510 7.01 -31.55 -8.87
CA TYR A 510 8.41 -31.96 -9.04
C TYR A 510 9.10 -32.21 -7.68
N ASN A 511 8.77 -31.38 -6.67
CA ASN A 511 9.24 -31.51 -5.29
C ASN A 511 8.62 -32.68 -4.50
N MET A 512 7.48 -33.24 -4.92
CA MET A 512 6.84 -34.37 -4.22
C MET A 512 7.76 -35.59 -4.12
N SER A 513 8.63 -35.78 -5.12
CA SER A 513 9.62 -36.87 -5.11
C SER A 513 10.78 -36.64 -4.14
N MET A 514 10.84 -35.48 -3.47
CA MET A 514 11.89 -35.09 -2.51
C MET A 514 11.40 -34.93 -1.06
N THR A 515 10.12 -34.63 -0.82
CA THR A 515 9.55 -34.48 0.55
C THR A 515 9.34 -35.83 1.28
N PRO A 516 9.89 -36.05 2.50
CA PRO A 516 9.72 -37.32 3.21
C PRO A 516 8.24 -37.69 3.44
N THR A 517 7.93 -38.98 3.52
CA THR A 517 6.60 -39.56 3.73
C THR A 517 6.04 -39.18 5.10
N GLN A 518 5.33 -38.05 5.18
CA GLN A 518 4.66 -37.61 6.39
C GLN A 518 3.30 -38.31 6.58
N ASP A 519 3.05 -38.78 7.81
CA ASP A 519 1.79 -39.44 8.20
C ASP A 519 0.60 -38.49 8.24
N ASN A 520 0.85 -37.19 8.43
CA ASN A 520 -0.23 -36.21 8.44
C ASN A 520 -0.66 -35.87 7.00
N PRO A 521 -1.87 -36.25 6.56
CA PRO A 521 -2.35 -35.96 5.22
C PRO A 521 -2.41 -34.45 4.93
N ALA A 522 -2.63 -33.60 5.95
CA ALA A 522 -2.66 -32.15 5.78
C ALA A 522 -1.30 -31.60 5.29
N MET A 523 -0.19 -32.04 5.87
CA MET A 523 1.14 -31.57 5.46
C MET A 523 1.60 -32.17 4.12
N LYS A 524 1.12 -33.37 3.78
CA LYS A 524 1.33 -33.98 2.46
C LYS A 524 0.70 -33.17 1.34
N TYR A 525 -0.51 -32.64 1.55
CA TYR A 525 -1.25 -31.89 0.54
C TYR A 525 -1.02 -30.37 0.59
N MET A 526 -0.44 -29.84 1.66
CA MET A 526 -0.19 -28.41 1.83
C MET A 526 0.54 -27.75 0.63
N PRO A 527 1.58 -28.35 0.01
CA PRO A 527 2.23 -27.75 -1.16
C PRO A 527 1.34 -27.63 -2.40
N TYR A 528 0.24 -28.37 -2.48
CA TYR A 528 -0.73 -28.30 -3.59
C TYR A 528 -1.88 -27.34 -3.30
N ILE A 529 -2.30 -27.26 -2.04
CA ILE A 529 -3.35 -26.36 -1.58
C ILE A 529 -2.84 -24.91 -1.57
N PHE A 530 -1.58 -24.69 -1.19
CA PHE A 530 -1.02 -23.35 -1.03
C PHE A 530 -1.01 -22.51 -2.33
N PRO A 531 -0.58 -23.02 -3.50
CA PRO A 531 -0.74 -22.30 -4.77
C PRO A 531 -2.19 -21.94 -5.10
N PHE A 532 -3.15 -22.80 -4.74
CA PHE A 532 -4.57 -22.53 -4.94
C PHE A 532 -5.10 -21.42 -4.02
N ILE A 533 -4.63 -21.35 -2.77
CA ILE A 533 -4.95 -20.21 -1.88
C ILE A 533 -4.33 -18.92 -2.43
N LEU A 534 -3.07 -18.98 -2.86
CA LEU A 534 -2.37 -17.83 -3.43
C LEU A 534 -3.03 -17.28 -4.69
N PHE A 535 -3.71 -18.11 -5.48
CA PHE A 535 -4.48 -17.68 -6.64
C PHE A 535 -5.46 -16.55 -6.30
N PHE A 536 -6.26 -16.69 -5.25
CA PHE A 536 -7.24 -15.67 -4.83
C PHE A 536 -6.59 -14.40 -4.28
N VAL A 537 -5.40 -14.53 -3.69
CA VAL A 537 -4.64 -13.38 -3.20
C VAL A 537 -4.02 -12.62 -4.38
N PHE A 538 -3.28 -13.33 -5.23
CA PHE A 538 -2.52 -12.76 -6.35
C PHE A 538 -3.41 -12.15 -7.43
N ASN A 539 -4.64 -12.62 -7.60
CA ASN A 539 -5.60 -12.01 -8.53
C ASN A 539 -5.94 -10.56 -8.18
N LYS A 540 -5.69 -10.12 -6.94
CA LYS A 540 -5.94 -8.74 -6.50
C LYS A 540 -4.67 -7.89 -6.44
N LEU A 541 -3.51 -8.45 -6.77
CA LEU A 541 -2.22 -7.79 -6.66
C LEU A 541 -1.73 -7.28 -8.03
N PRO A 542 -0.75 -6.36 -8.06
CA PRO A 542 -0.21 -5.89 -9.32
C PRO A 542 0.37 -7.00 -10.17
N SER A 543 0.16 -6.88 -11.48
CA SER A 543 0.65 -7.82 -12.48
C SER A 543 2.19 -7.88 -12.52
N ALA A 544 2.90 -6.81 -12.14
CA ALA A 544 4.35 -6.84 -11.94
C ALA A 544 4.79 -7.92 -10.94
N LEU A 545 4.05 -8.08 -9.83
CA LEU A 545 4.38 -9.06 -8.80
C LEU A 545 4.10 -10.47 -9.29
N THR A 546 2.96 -10.71 -9.94
CA THR A 546 2.59 -12.04 -10.46
C THR A 546 3.47 -12.45 -11.65
N TRP A 547 3.90 -11.48 -12.46
CA TRP A 547 4.91 -11.66 -13.50
C TRP A 547 6.28 -12.04 -12.91
N TYR A 548 6.75 -11.31 -11.89
CA TYR A 548 7.95 -11.68 -11.13
C TYR A 548 7.86 -13.13 -10.66
N TYR A 549 6.74 -13.53 -10.05
CA TYR A 549 6.55 -14.91 -9.58
C TYR A 549 6.61 -15.94 -10.70
N THR A 550 5.99 -15.65 -11.85
CA THR A 550 6.04 -16.53 -13.01
C THR A 550 7.48 -16.76 -13.48
N VAL A 551 8.24 -15.68 -13.71
CA VAL A 551 9.66 -15.77 -14.13
C VAL A 551 10.49 -16.50 -13.05
N SER A 552 10.27 -16.14 -11.79
CA SER A 552 10.98 -16.68 -10.64
C SER A 552 10.78 -18.19 -10.50
N ASN A 553 9.55 -18.67 -10.73
CA ASN A 553 9.22 -20.09 -10.73
C ASN A 553 9.79 -20.82 -11.94
N LEU A 554 9.79 -20.21 -13.14
CA LEU A 554 10.41 -20.79 -14.33
C LEU A 554 11.92 -20.98 -14.15
N ILE A 555 12.63 -19.98 -13.61
CA ILE A 555 14.05 -20.08 -13.27
C ILE A 555 14.27 -21.20 -12.24
N THR A 556 13.38 -21.29 -11.24
CA THR A 556 13.44 -22.34 -10.21
C THR A 556 13.31 -23.73 -10.84
N LEU A 557 12.33 -23.94 -11.73
CA LEU A 557 12.15 -25.21 -12.45
C LEU A 557 13.36 -25.54 -13.33
N ALA A 558 13.90 -24.57 -14.06
CA ALA A 558 15.09 -24.75 -14.89
C ALA A 558 16.31 -25.13 -14.04
N MET A 559 16.56 -24.41 -12.95
CA MET A 559 17.66 -24.72 -12.02
C MET A 559 17.49 -26.10 -11.39
N GLN A 560 16.27 -26.47 -10.99
CA GLN A 560 16.01 -27.77 -10.40
C GLN A 560 16.19 -28.90 -11.42
N PHE A 561 15.75 -28.70 -12.66
CA PHE A 561 15.99 -29.63 -13.77
C PHE A 561 17.49 -29.83 -14.01
N VAL A 562 18.26 -28.74 -14.09
CA VAL A 562 19.72 -28.79 -14.29
C VAL A 562 20.42 -29.50 -13.13
N ILE A 563 20.09 -29.13 -11.89
CA ILE A 563 20.71 -29.72 -10.69
C ILE A 563 20.43 -31.22 -10.63
N GLN A 564 19.18 -31.65 -10.82
CA GLN A 564 18.82 -33.07 -10.68
C GLN A 564 19.39 -33.95 -11.79
N HIS A 565 19.44 -33.46 -13.04
CA HIS A 565 19.85 -34.28 -14.18
C HIS A 565 21.35 -34.19 -14.48
N TYR A 566 21.98 -33.04 -14.25
CA TYR A 566 23.38 -32.81 -14.66
C TYR A 566 24.37 -32.69 -13.50
N ILE A 567 23.92 -32.30 -12.30
CA ILE A 567 24.84 -32.04 -11.16
C ILE A 567 24.78 -33.17 -10.12
N ILE A 568 23.58 -33.72 -9.88
CA ILE A 568 23.36 -34.72 -8.84
C ILE A 568 23.61 -36.14 -9.37
N ASP A 569 24.78 -36.66 -9.04
CA ASP A 569 25.12 -38.06 -9.19
C ASP A 569 24.74 -38.82 -7.90
N HIS A 570 23.69 -39.63 -7.98
CA HIS A 570 23.13 -40.35 -6.85
C HIS A 570 24.13 -41.38 -6.28
N ALA A 571 25.00 -41.95 -7.11
CA ALA A 571 26.02 -42.90 -6.68
C ALA A 571 27.14 -42.19 -5.89
N LYS A 572 27.57 -41.00 -6.34
CA LYS A 572 28.53 -40.17 -5.57
C LYS A 572 27.95 -39.67 -4.25
N ILE A 573 26.64 -39.41 -4.19
CA ILE A 573 25.97 -39.03 -2.94
C ILE A 573 25.95 -40.21 -1.95
N LEU A 574 25.57 -41.40 -2.39
CA LEU A 574 25.61 -42.62 -1.58
C LEU A 574 27.03 -42.90 -1.06
N ALA A 575 28.03 -42.87 -1.94
CA ALA A 575 29.43 -43.08 -1.56
C ALA A 575 29.93 -42.05 -0.52
N LYS A 576 29.53 -40.77 -0.66
CA LYS A 576 29.84 -39.73 0.34
C LYS A 576 29.09 -39.93 1.65
N MET A 577 27.86 -40.43 1.62
CA MET A 577 27.08 -40.74 2.83
C MET A 577 27.69 -41.93 3.58
N ASP A 578 28.08 -43.00 2.88
CA ASP A 578 28.75 -44.15 3.49
C ASP A 578 30.13 -43.81 4.02
N ALA A 579 30.88 -42.94 3.33
CA ALA A 579 32.13 -42.40 3.87
C ALA A 579 31.90 -41.52 5.12
N ASN A 580 30.82 -40.75 5.17
CA ASN A 580 30.46 -39.92 6.33
C ASN A 580 29.94 -40.75 7.52
N ARG A 581 29.36 -41.94 7.27
CA ARG A 581 28.99 -42.91 8.31
C ARG A 581 30.23 -43.50 9.00
N LYS A 582 31.34 -43.63 8.27
CA LYS A 582 32.63 -44.18 8.77
C LYS A 582 33.50 -43.18 9.53
N LYS A 583 33.20 -41.88 9.50
CA LYS A 583 33.97 -40.84 10.22
C LYS A 583 33.49 -40.69 11.67
N PRO A 584 34.38 -40.64 12.68
CA PRO A 584 34.01 -40.28 14.03
C PRO A 584 33.53 -38.82 14.07
N LYS A 585 32.34 -38.57 14.62
CA LYS A 585 31.71 -37.24 14.62
C LYS A 585 31.79 -36.61 16.01
N THR A 586 32.40 -35.43 16.09
CA THR A 586 32.33 -34.54 17.26
C THR A 586 30.97 -33.86 17.29
N GLN A 587 30.24 -33.98 18.41
CA GLN A 587 28.93 -33.35 18.57
C GLN A 587 29.08 -31.83 18.69
N SER A 588 28.17 -31.08 18.06
CA SER A 588 28.01 -29.64 18.37
C SER A 588 27.27 -29.48 19.70
N LYS A 589 27.67 -28.50 20.53
CA LYS A 589 27.04 -28.20 21.83
C LYS A 589 25.51 -28.01 21.75
N TRP A 590 24.99 -27.52 20.61
CA TRP A 590 23.55 -27.40 20.39
C TRP A 590 22.87 -28.76 20.16
N GLN A 591 23.55 -29.67 19.46
CA GLN A 591 23.06 -31.02 19.18
C GLN A 591 23.01 -31.89 20.43
N GLU A 592 23.99 -31.77 21.33
CA GLU A 592 23.98 -32.42 22.66
C GLU A 592 22.80 -31.95 23.51
N LYS A 593 22.60 -30.62 23.58
CA LYS A 593 21.48 -30.03 24.32
C LYS A 593 20.12 -30.50 23.80
N TYR A 594 19.94 -30.55 22.48
CA TYR A 594 18.68 -31.03 21.91
C TYR A 594 18.42 -32.51 22.20
N SER A 595 19.44 -33.37 22.06
CA SER A 595 19.32 -34.79 22.42
C SER A 595 19.01 -35.01 23.90
N ALA A 596 19.62 -34.22 24.79
CA ALA A 596 19.38 -34.28 26.23
C ALA A 596 17.93 -33.86 26.59
N VAL A 597 17.41 -32.81 25.95
CA VAL A 597 16.01 -32.36 26.13
C VAL A 597 15.01 -33.43 25.68
N MET A 598 15.26 -34.07 24.54
CA MET A 598 14.40 -35.15 24.03
C MET A 598 14.44 -36.39 24.94
N GLU A 599 15.61 -36.75 25.46
CA GLU A 599 15.76 -37.88 26.38
C GLU A 599 15.09 -37.59 27.74
N GLN A 600 15.15 -36.35 28.22
CA GLN A 600 14.41 -35.91 29.40
C GLN A 600 12.89 -35.99 29.19
N GLN A 601 12.38 -35.54 28.03
CA GLN A 601 10.96 -35.67 27.70
C GLN A 601 10.51 -37.14 27.70
N LYS A 602 11.33 -38.04 27.13
CA LYS A 602 11.04 -39.48 27.14
C LYS A 602 10.99 -40.05 28.56
N LYS A 603 11.97 -39.70 29.42
CA LYS A 603 11.98 -40.11 30.83
C LYS A 603 10.75 -39.61 31.59
N ILE A 604 10.31 -38.37 31.35
CA ILE A 604 9.10 -37.81 31.96
C ILE A 604 7.84 -38.57 31.51
N GLN A 605 7.77 -38.95 30.23
CA GLN A 605 6.63 -39.66 29.67
C GLN A 605 6.58 -41.12 30.13
N ASP A 606 7.72 -41.79 30.23
CA ASP A 606 7.85 -43.12 30.82
C ASP A 606 7.49 -43.12 32.32
N MET A 607 7.83 -42.07 33.05
CA MET A 607 7.39 -41.89 34.44
C MET A 607 5.89 -41.64 34.56
N LYS A 608 5.29 -40.83 33.67
CA LYS A 608 3.83 -40.64 33.61
C LYS A 608 3.09 -41.95 33.29
N ASN A 609 3.59 -42.73 32.34
CA ASN A 609 3.00 -44.03 31.99
C ASN A 609 3.17 -45.08 33.10
N LYS A 610 4.26 -45.05 33.87
CA LYS A 610 4.43 -45.89 35.07
C LYS A 610 3.49 -45.50 36.21
N ASN A 611 3.22 -44.21 36.38
CA ASN A 611 2.28 -43.72 37.41
C ASN A 611 0.80 -43.95 37.04
N GLN A 612 0.46 -44.13 35.77
CA GLN A 612 -0.90 -44.53 35.32
C GLN A 612 -1.15 -46.04 35.36
N LYS A 613 -0.11 -46.86 35.58
CA LYS A 613 -0.19 -48.33 35.67
C LYS A 613 -0.08 -48.86 37.12
N LYS A 614 0.01 -47.97 38.10
CA LYS A 614 -0.26 -48.25 39.52
C LYS A 614 -1.62 -47.69 39.85
#